data_AF-A0A820AJH5-F1
#
_entry.id   AF-A0A820AJH5-F1
#
_cell.length_a   1.000
_cell.length_b   1.000
_cell.length_c   1.000
_cell.angle_alpha   90.00
_cell.angle_beta   90.00
_cell.angle_gamma   90.00
#
_symmetry.space_group_name_H-M   'P 1'
#
loop_
_entity.id
_entity.type
_entity.pdbx_description
1 polymer ?
#
loop_
_entity_poly.entity_id
_entity_poly.type
_entity_poly.pdbx_seq_one_letter_code
_entity_poly.pdbx_strand_id
1 'polypeptide(L)'
;MISGDFRQRSAILLLIISLILIVLSIIIGHFFILKPNKNEYKNERCTSKNEAYEIRGDSILGKYSHAAVAVDNEQCSKIGTEILLKGGKAMDAAIASSLCN
;
A
#
# COMPACT_ATOMS: atom_id res chain seq x y z
N MET A 1 -43.92 -11.70 -33.24
CA MET A 1 -42.44 -11.56 -33.32
C MET A 1 -42.04 -10.29 -32.56
N ILE A 2 -42.09 -10.32 -31.22
CA ILE A 2 -41.79 -9.16 -30.32
C ILE A 2 -41.07 -9.68 -29.06
N SER A 3 -40.17 -10.66 -29.20
CA SER A 3 -39.42 -11.22 -28.06
C SER A 3 -37.93 -10.86 -28.05
N GLY A 4 -37.44 -10.14 -29.07
CA GLY A 4 -36.02 -9.76 -29.19
C GLY A 4 -35.66 -8.52 -28.35
N ASP A 5 -36.46 -7.45 -28.43
CA ASP A 5 -36.15 -6.16 -27.82
C ASP A 5 -36.17 -6.16 -26.28
N PHE A 6 -37.05 -6.96 -25.66
CA PHE A 6 -37.19 -7.01 -24.20
C PHE A 6 -35.97 -7.67 -23.53
N ARG A 7 -35.41 -8.72 -24.16
CA ARG A 7 -34.25 -9.45 -23.64
C ARG A 7 -32.96 -8.64 -23.74
N GLN A 8 -32.82 -7.83 -24.80
CA GLN A 8 -31.65 -6.96 -25.00
C GLN A 8 -31.63 -5.77 -24.03
N ARG A 9 -32.79 -5.13 -23.80
CA ARG A 9 -32.91 -4.04 -22.81
C ARG A 9 -32.70 -4.54 -21.38
N SER A 10 -33.20 -5.74 -21.06
CA SER A 10 -32.95 -6.40 -19.77
C SER A 10 -31.47 -6.74 -19.57
N ALA A 11 -30.78 -7.24 -20.60
CA ALA A 11 -29.33 -7.50 -20.54
C ALA A 11 -28.50 -6.22 -20.33
N ILE A 12 -28.85 -5.12 -20.99
CA ILE A 12 -28.18 -3.82 -20.79
C ILE A 12 -28.41 -3.30 -19.37
N LEU A 13 -29.64 -3.42 -18.85
CA LEU A 13 -29.95 -3.05 -17.46
C LEU A 13 -29.13 -3.87 -16.45
N LEU A 14 -29.00 -5.19 -16.66
CA LEU A 14 -28.18 -6.05 -15.79
C LEU A 14 -26.70 -5.69 -15.84
N LEU A 15 -26.16 -5.33 -17.00
CA LEU A 15 -24.77 -4.88 -17.13
C LEU A 15 -24.52 -3.56 -16.40
N ILE A 16 -25.44 -2.60 -16.50
CA ILE A 16 -25.35 -1.33 -15.80
C ILE A 16 -25.41 -1.55 -14.28
N ILE A 17 -26.31 -2.41 -13.79
CA ILE A 17 -26.42 -2.75 -12.37
C ILE A 17 -25.12 -3.39 -11.86
N SER A 18 -24.54 -4.32 -12.61
CA SER A 18 -23.26 -4.94 -12.26
C SER A 18 -22.13 -3.91 -12.13
N LEU A 19 -22.03 -2.99 -13.10
CA LEU A 19 -21.03 -1.90 -13.04
C LEU A 19 -21.25 -0.98 -11.83
N ILE A 20 -22.49 -0.63 -11.52
CA ILE A 20 -22.82 0.20 -10.35
C ILE A 20 -22.41 -0.51 -9.05
N LEU A 21 -22.67 -1.82 -8.93
CA LEU A 21 -22.27 -2.59 -7.75
C LEU A 21 -20.75 -2.67 -7.58
N ILE A 22 -20.00 -2.79 -8.68
CA ILE A 22 -18.53 -2.75 -8.67
C ILE A 22 -18.02 -1.38 -8.23
N VAL A 23 -18.61 -0.30 -8.74
CA VAL A 23 -18.22 1.07 -8.33
C VAL A 23 -18.55 1.32 -6.86
N LEU A 24 -19.71 0.86 -6.38
CA LEU A 24 -20.10 0.99 -4.97
C LEU A 24 -19.17 0.20 -4.04
N SER A 25 -18.72 -0.99 -4.42
CA SER A 25 -17.79 -1.78 -3.59
C SER A 25 -16.42 -1.09 -3.46
N ILE A 26 -15.94 -0.44 -4.52
CA ILE A 26 -14.70 0.35 -4.49
C ILE A 26 -14.87 1.56 -3.56
N ILE A 27 -15.98 2.29 -3.66
CA ILE A 27 -16.25 3.47 -2.80
C ILE A 27 -16.35 3.06 -1.32
N ILE A 28 -17.08 1.98 -1.02
CA ILE A 28 -17.21 1.46 0.34
C ILE A 28 -15.84 0.99 0.86
N GLY A 29 -15.08 0.26 0.05
CA GLY A 29 -13.72 -0.18 0.38
C GLY A 29 -12.80 1.00 0.73
N HIS A 30 -12.83 2.08 -0.06
CA HIS A 30 -12.08 3.29 0.24
C HIS A 30 -12.51 3.94 1.56
N PHE A 31 -13.80 4.01 1.85
CA PHE A 31 -14.29 4.61 3.11
C PHE A 31 -13.84 3.82 4.35
N PHE A 32 -13.82 2.48 4.26
CA PHE A 32 -13.35 1.62 5.34
C PHE A 32 -11.81 1.60 5.48
N ILE A 33 -11.06 1.63 4.37
CA ILE A 33 -9.58 1.60 4.38
C ILE A 33 -8.98 2.96 4.75
N LEU A 34 -9.61 4.08 4.37
CA LEU A 34 -9.11 5.44 4.60
C LEU A 34 -9.58 6.07 5.91
N LYS A 35 -10.20 5.32 6.83
CA LYS A 35 -10.28 5.73 8.23
C LYS A 35 -9.09 5.14 8.98
N PRO A 36 -7.89 5.78 8.94
CA PRO A 36 -6.89 5.46 9.93
C PRO A 36 -7.51 5.82 11.27
N ASN A 37 -7.66 4.82 12.13
CA ASN A 37 -8.02 5.04 13.51
C ASN A 37 -6.89 5.88 14.12
N LYS A 38 -7.17 7.14 14.46
CA LYS A 38 -6.18 8.05 15.09
C LYS A 38 -5.93 7.70 16.56
N ASN A 39 -6.43 6.55 17.02
CA ASN A 39 -6.17 6.07 18.36
C ASN A 39 -4.84 5.34 18.34
N GLU A 40 -3.87 6.02 18.95
CA GLU A 40 -2.73 5.41 19.61
C GLU A 40 -1.57 5.01 18.70
N TYR A 41 -0.69 5.99 18.45
CA TYR A 41 0.72 5.76 18.25
C TYR A 41 1.27 4.95 19.45
N LYS A 42 1.20 3.63 19.36
CA LYS A 42 1.88 2.74 20.29
C LYS A 42 3.36 2.75 19.88
N ASN A 43 4.22 3.32 20.72
CA ASN A 43 5.65 3.09 20.57
C ASN A 43 5.92 1.63 20.96
N GLU A 44 5.69 0.70 20.05
CA GLU A 44 6.28 -0.61 20.18
C GLU A 44 7.71 -0.47 19.68
N ARG A 45 8.58 -0.03 20.61
CA ARG A 45 10.02 -0.26 20.44
C ARG A 45 10.19 -1.72 20.05
N CYS A 46 10.87 -1.99 18.93
CA CYS A 46 11.28 -3.32 18.54
C CYS A 46 12.17 -3.90 19.66
N THR A 47 11.55 -4.51 20.66
CA THR A 47 12.24 -5.22 21.73
C THR A 47 12.19 -6.69 21.35
N SER A 48 13.02 -7.06 20.36
CA SER A 48 13.30 -8.46 20.11
C SER A 48 14.00 -9.01 21.35
N LYS A 49 13.25 -9.73 22.19
CA LYS A 49 13.76 -10.31 23.44
C LYS A 49 14.44 -11.67 23.24
N ASN A 50 15.03 -11.92 22.07
CA ASN A 50 15.75 -13.16 21.82
C ASN A 50 17.19 -12.86 21.41
N GLU A 51 18.10 -13.34 22.27
CA GLU A 51 19.56 -13.41 22.17
C GLU A 51 20.37 -12.13 22.47
N ALA A 52 21.44 -12.35 23.23
CA ALA A 52 22.17 -11.38 24.02
C ALA A 52 23.02 -10.39 23.20
N TYR A 53 22.37 -9.41 22.59
CA TYR A 53 23.01 -8.16 22.21
C TYR A 53 22.40 -7.02 23.03
N GLU A 54 23.21 -6.32 23.82
CA GLU A 54 22.81 -5.08 24.46
C GLU A 54 22.58 -4.05 23.35
N ILE A 55 21.35 -3.97 22.82
CA ILE A 55 20.97 -2.97 21.81
C ILE A 55 20.97 -1.60 22.49
N ARG A 56 22.17 -1.00 22.63
CA ARG A 56 22.37 0.46 22.80
C ARG A 56 22.32 1.16 21.44
N GLY A 57 21.56 0.62 20.49
CA GLY A 57 21.28 1.26 19.23
C GLY A 57 20.02 2.07 19.38
N ASP A 58 20.15 3.39 19.53
CA ASP A 58 19.04 4.30 19.26
C ASP A 58 18.69 4.17 17.78
N SER A 59 17.76 3.27 17.47
CA SER A 59 17.18 3.21 16.13
C SER A 59 16.36 4.48 15.96
N ILE A 60 16.83 5.37 15.08
CA ILE A 60 16.09 6.58 14.72
C ILE A 60 14.84 6.12 13.97
N LEU A 61 13.74 5.94 14.69
CA LEU A 61 12.40 5.79 14.11
C LEU A 61 12.06 7.11 13.40
N GLY A 62 12.54 7.25 12.18
CA GLY A 62 12.23 8.38 11.32
C GLY A 62 10.75 8.34 10.93
N LYS A 63 10.03 9.45 11.15
CA LYS A 63 8.72 9.66 10.52
C LYS A 63 8.95 10.19 9.12
N TYR A 64 8.67 9.36 8.12
CA TYR A 64 8.78 9.72 6.72
C TYR A 64 7.40 10.07 6.17
N SER A 65 7.26 11.24 5.54
CA SER A 65 5.98 11.72 4.99
C SER A 65 5.84 11.52 3.48
N HIS A 66 6.94 11.31 2.76
CA HIS A 66 6.96 11.29 1.29
C HIS A 66 7.55 10.00 0.71
N ALA A 67 8.63 9.49 1.30
CA ALA A 67 9.35 8.32 0.80
C ALA A 67 10.03 7.60 1.96
N ALA A 68 9.93 6.27 2.00
CA ALA A 68 10.62 5.42 2.97
C ALA A 68 11.00 4.09 2.30
N VAL A 69 12.23 3.65 2.54
CA VAL A 69 12.75 2.35 2.13
C VAL A 69 13.47 1.73 3.32
N ALA A 70 13.25 0.44 3.57
CA ALA A 70 13.91 -0.32 4.62
C ALA A 70 14.39 -1.66 4.05
N VAL A 71 15.70 -1.87 4.06
CA VAL A 71 16.40 -3.10 3.66
C VAL A 71 17.64 -3.27 4.53
N ASP A 72 18.19 -4.47 4.62
CA ASP A 72 19.27 -4.80 5.57
C ASP A 72 20.62 -4.10 5.26
N ASN A 73 20.78 -3.58 4.04
CA ASN A 73 21.96 -2.82 3.60
C ASN A 73 21.65 -1.32 3.51
N GLU A 74 22.38 -0.49 4.27
CA GLU A 74 22.24 0.97 4.27
C GLU A 74 22.34 1.57 2.85
N GLN A 75 23.28 1.09 2.03
CA GLN A 75 23.48 1.61 0.68
C GLN A 75 22.30 1.27 -0.24
N CYS A 76 21.75 0.06 -0.12
CA CYS A 76 20.58 -0.34 -0.90
C CYS A 76 19.31 0.37 -0.47
N SER A 77 19.21 0.77 0.80
CA SER A 77 18.14 1.64 1.28
C SER A 77 18.25 3.05 0.69
N LYS A 78 19.46 3.60 0.59
CA LYS A 78 19.72 4.89 -0.07
C LYS A 78 19.37 4.84 -1.55
N ILE A 79 19.76 3.78 -2.26
CA ILE A 79 19.45 3.61 -3.69
C ILE A 79 17.93 3.59 -3.92
N GLY A 80 17.19 2.78 -3.17
CA GLY A 80 15.72 2.76 -3.27
C GLY A 80 15.11 4.12 -2.95
N THR A 81 15.64 4.79 -1.92
CA THR A 81 15.20 6.14 -1.55
C THR A 81 15.43 7.15 -2.68
N GLU A 82 16.58 7.11 -3.34
CA GLU A 82 16.85 7.96 -4.51
C GLU A 82 15.87 7.72 -5.67
N ILE A 83 15.47 6.46 -5.89
CA ILE A 83 14.47 6.13 -6.93
C ILE A 83 13.12 6.78 -6.60
N LEU A 84 12.68 6.71 -5.35
CA LEU A 84 11.48 7.43 -4.90
C LEU A 84 11.62 8.95 -5.09
N LEU A 85 12.77 9.52 -4.70
CA LEU A 85 13.03 10.96 -4.83
C LEU A 85 13.11 11.44 -6.28
N LYS A 86 13.49 10.57 -7.22
CA LYS A 86 13.50 10.82 -8.67
C LYS A 86 12.11 10.66 -9.32
N GLY A 87 11.06 10.42 -8.52
CA GLY A 87 9.69 10.25 -8.99
C GLY A 87 9.31 8.83 -9.40
N GLY A 88 10.18 7.85 -9.13
CA GLY A 88 9.86 6.43 -9.25
C GLY A 88 8.79 6.01 -8.24
N LYS A 89 8.03 4.97 -8.57
CA LYS A 89 7.01 4.42 -7.68
C LYS A 89 7.63 3.47 -6.65
N ALA A 90 6.84 3.11 -5.64
CA ALA A 90 7.25 2.14 -4.61
C ALA A 90 7.79 0.83 -5.20
N MET A 91 7.21 0.35 -6.31
CA MET A 91 7.67 -0.83 -7.01
C MET A 91 9.07 -0.66 -7.63
N ASP A 92 9.35 0.49 -8.26
CA ASP A 92 10.65 0.76 -8.88
C ASP A 92 11.76 0.83 -7.82
N ALA A 93 11.47 1.48 -6.69
CA ALA A 93 12.38 1.56 -5.56
C ALA A 93 12.65 0.18 -4.94
N ALA A 94 11.63 -0.67 -4.80
CA ALA A 94 11.80 -2.04 -4.33
C ALA A 94 12.70 -2.86 -5.26
N ILE A 95 12.47 -2.79 -6.58
CA ILE A 95 13.31 -3.50 -7.57
C ILE A 95 14.76 -3.02 -7.47
N ALA A 96 14.99 -1.70 -7.43
CA ALA A 96 16.33 -1.14 -7.33
C ALA A 96 17.05 -1.56 -6.04
N SER A 97 16.36 -1.53 -4.90
CA SER A 97 16.92 -2.00 -3.63
C SER A 97 17.18 -3.50 -3.61
N SER A 98 16.34 -4.32 -4.25
CA SER A 98 16.56 -5.77 -4.35
C SER A 98 17.75 -6.15 -5.23
N LEU A 99 18.02 -5.38 -6.28
CA LEU A 99 19.14 -5.63 -7.19
C LEU A 99 20.50 -5.18 -6.62
N CYS A 100 20.50 -4.34 -5.60
CA CYS A 100 21.70 -3.70 -5.06
C CYS A 100 22.60 -4.61 -4.20
N ASN A 101 22.10 -5.78 -3.76
CA ASN A 101 22.72 -6.75 -2.84
C ASN A 101 24.09 -6.37 -2.25
#